data_AF-A0A6N9HC93-F1
#
_entry.id   AF-A0A6N9HC93-F1
#
_cell.length_a   1.000
_cell.length_b   1.000
_cell.length_c   1.000
_cell.angle_alpha   90.00
_cell.angle_beta   90.00
_cell.angle_gamma   90.00
#
_symmetry.space_group_name_H-M   'P 1'
#
loop_
_entity.id
_entity.type
_entity.pdbx_description
1 polymer ?
#
loop_
_entity_poly.entity_id
_entity_poly.type
_entity_poly.pdbx_seq_one_letter_code
_entity_poly.pdbx_strand_id
1 'polypeptide(L)'
;MLNYRNCLLAAALLLPTLPAFASTVPGAGAERLVAILVFTLAGGAIGGIGAHFLVKDSTTPLFAFLWPLLAISSFIVFLNQDLDAGNFFAALLMCGIPYLVTFAIAAVPSARRARAFRHQLGAQYISRPNLVPSDVALPQLREILAKEVEAERNGGGQDADLALLCSVQLFGRGLLEDVLRIWAAKTASPALGRKLDARLLCGAGLPATKAFLAAQPGAEAAEALRHLEQREEAGYFAEFSTQAHLDSYRTYFGLEPAQTA
;
A
#
# COMPACT_ATOMS: atom_id res chain seq x y z
N MET A 1 2.19 11.58 27.88
CA MET A 1 1.73 12.99 27.79
C MET A 1 2.95 13.90 27.89
N LEU A 2 3.42 14.48 26.79
CA LEU A 2 4.38 15.59 26.85
C LEU A 2 3.58 16.90 26.94
N ASN A 3 3.76 17.63 28.03
CA ASN A 3 3.02 18.84 28.35
C ASN A 3 3.62 20.03 27.59
N TYR A 4 2.83 21.03 27.20
CA TYR A 4 3.23 22.24 26.44
C TYR A 4 4.46 22.95 27.04
N ARG A 5 4.64 22.82 28.37
CA ARG A 5 5.81 23.27 29.13
C ARG A 5 7.13 22.64 28.67
N ASN A 6 7.13 21.39 28.21
CA ASN A 6 8.33 20.67 27.78
C ASN A 6 8.78 21.12 26.38
N CYS A 7 7.85 21.53 25.50
CA CYS A 7 8.21 22.11 24.20
C CYS A 7 8.82 23.50 24.36
N LEU A 8 8.29 24.32 25.28
CA LEU A 8 8.87 25.62 25.63
C LEU A 8 10.26 25.49 26.28
N LEU A 9 10.47 24.47 27.13
CA LEU A 9 11.78 24.17 27.70
C LEU A 9 12.78 23.69 26.64
N ALA A 10 12.37 22.86 25.69
CA ALA A 10 13.22 22.43 24.58
C ALA A 10 13.62 23.62 23.68
N ALA A 11 12.68 24.54 23.39
CA ALA A 11 12.97 25.76 22.63
C ALA A 11 13.91 26.72 23.40
N ALA A 12 13.72 26.85 24.72
CA ALA A 12 14.60 27.66 25.58
C ALA A 12 16.01 27.08 25.71
N LEU A 13 16.17 25.75 25.66
CA LEU A 13 17.47 25.07 25.70
C LEU A 13 18.25 25.18 24.38
N LEU A 14 17.58 25.48 23.27
CA LEU A 14 18.21 25.71 21.97
C LEU A 14 18.55 27.18 21.72
N LEU A 15 17.97 28.12 22.48
CA LEU A 15 18.28 29.55 22.39
C LEU A 15 19.77 29.90 22.58
N PRO A 16 20.52 29.29 23.53
CA PRO A 16 21.93 29.63 23.74
C PRO A 16 22.89 29.03 22.70
N THR A 17 22.45 28.16 21.78
CA THR A 17 23.31 27.63 20.69
C THR A 17 23.27 28.49 19.42
N LEU A 18 22.31 29.43 19.33
CA LEU A 18 22.17 30.36 18.21
C LEU A 18 23.40 31.25 17.94
N PRO A 19 24.15 31.76 18.95
CA PRO A 19 25.33 32.60 18.70
C PRO A 19 26.48 31.83 18.03
N ALA A 20 26.60 30.52 18.30
CA ALA A 20 27.62 29.66 17.70
C ALA A 20 27.30 29.32 16.23
N PHE A 21 26.02 29.38 15.84
CA PHE A 21 25.58 29.19 14.46
C PHE A 21 25.75 30.47 13.62
N ALA A 22 25.59 31.65 14.23
CA ALA A 22 25.78 32.93 13.55
C ALA A 22 27.25 33.21 13.16
N SER A 23 28.23 32.62 13.87
CA SER A 23 29.66 32.81 13.58
C SER A 23 30.22 31.90 12.49
N THR A 24 29.47 30.89 12.04
CA THR A 24 29.90 29.95 10.99
C THR A 24 29.43 30.33 9.58
N VAL A 25 28.61 31.37 9.44
CA VAL A 25 28.11 31.85 8.14
C VAL A 25 28.52 33.32 7.94
N PRO A 26 29.73 33.60 7.43
CA PRO A 26 30.14 34.97 7.13
C PRO A 26 29.27 35.55 6.00
N GLY A 27 28.59 36.67 6.26
CA GLY A 27 27.83 37.44 5.26
C GLY A 27 26.30 37.33 5.31
N ALA A 28 25.72 36.61 6.28
CA ALA A 28 24.26 36.59 6.45
C ALA A 28 23.79 37.77 7.32
N GLY A 29 23.12 38.76 6.72
CA GLY A 29 22.46 39.84 7.47
C GLY A 29 21.41 39.30 8.44
N ALA A 30 21.14 40.01 9.53
CA ALA A 30 20.24 39.59 10.61
C ALA A 30 18.86 39.11 10.12
N GLU A 31 18.36 39.65 9.01
CA GLU A 31 17.11 39.26 8.37
C GLU A 31 17.10 37.80 7.88
N ARG A 32 18.24 37.27 7.41
CA ARG A 32 18.37 35.88 6.95
C ARG A 32 18.34 34.89 8.11
N LEU A 33 18.93 35.25 9.25
CA LEU A 33 18.88 34.44 10.47
C LEU A 33 17.48 34.41 11.08
N VAL A 34 16.76 35.53 11.03
CA VAL A 34 15.34 35.60 11.44
C VAL A 34 14.47 34.74 10.52
N ALA A 35 14.70 34.77 9.20
CA ALA A 35 13.96 33.93 8.26
C ALA A 35 14.19 32.42 8.52
N ILE A 36 15.44 31.99 8.77
CA ILE A 36 15.76 30.60 9.10
C ILE A 36 15.13 30.18 10.43
N LEU A 37 15.18 31.06 11.44
CA LEU A 37 14.57 30.79 12.75
C LEU A 37 13.04 30.66 12.64
N VAL A 38 12.38 31.57 11.91
CA VAL A 38 10.94 31.53 11.66
C VAL A 38 10.57 30.28 10.87
N PHE A 39 11.36 29.88 9.87
CA PHE A 39 11.13 28.68 9.07
C PHE A 39 11.29 27.40 9.91
N THR A 40 12.27 27.36 10.81
CA THR A 40 12.51 26.22 11.71
C THR A 40 11.42 26.11 12.76
N LEU A 41 10.98 27.23 13.34
CA LEU A 41 9.89 27.27 14.32
C LEU A 41 8.53 26.96 13.69
N ALA A 42 8.25 27.48 12.48
CA ALA A 42 7.04 27.17 11.73
C ALA A 42 7.00 25.70 11.27
N GLY A 43 8.13 25.17 10.76
CA GLY A 43 8.27 23.76 10.40
C GLY A 43 8.12 22.82 11.60
N GLY A 44 8.65 23.19 12.77
CA GLY A 44 8.49 22.45 14.01
C GLY A 44 7.05 22.45 14.54
N ALA A 45 6.36 23.59 14.46
CA ALA A 45 4.95 23.71 14.87
C ALA A 45 4.02 22.90 13.94
N ILE A 46 4.25 22.95 12.62
CA ILE A 46 3.47 22.21 11.63
C ILE A 46 3.75 20.70 11.73
N GLY A 47 5.02 20.30 11.95
CA GLY A 47 5.39 18.91 12.19
C GLY A 47 4.81 18.34 13.49
N GLY A 48 4.75 19.15 14.56
CA GLY A 48 4.12 18.78 15.83
C GLY A 48 2.61 18.60 15.73
N ILE A 49 1.92 19.46 14.96
CA ILE A 49 0.49 19.33 14.68
C ILE A 49 0.21 18.10 13.81
N GLY A 50 1.04 17.85 12.79
CA GLY A 50 0.94 16.65 11.93
C GLY A 50 1.09 15.35 12.72
N ALA A 51 2.07 15.28 13.65
CA ALA A 51 2.27 14.11 14.50
C ALA A 51 1.10 13.88 15.50
N HIS A 52 0.46 14.95 15.98
CA HIS A 52 -0.69 14.85 16.87
C HIS A 52 -1.97 14.37 16.14
N PHE A 53 -2.14 14.72 14.87
CA PHE A 53 -3.25 14.21 14.04
C PHE A 53 -3.01 12.78 13.54
N LEU A 54 -1.77 12.41 13.23
CA LEU A 54 -1.42 11.05 12.78
C LEU A 54 -1.68 9.96 13.84
N VAL A 55 -1.68 10.34 15.12
CA VAL A 55 -1.81 9.41 16.25
C VAL A 55 -3.26 9.25 16.72
N LYS A 56 -4.20 10.14 16.33
CA LYS A 56 -5.53 10.18 16.97
C LYS A 56 -6.75 10.03 16.05
N ASP A 57 -6.69 10.34 14.75
CA ASP A 57 -7.86 10.16 13.87
C ASP A 57 -7.46 9.73 12.44
N SER A 58 -8.05 8.62 11.97
CA SER A 58 -7.74 7.97 10.68
C SER A 58 -8.42 8.59 9.45
N THR A 59 -8.74 9.89 9.49
CA THR A 59 -9.39 10.59 8.37
C THR A 59 -8.59 11.83 7.97
N THR A 60 -7.54 11.66 7.16
CA THR A 60 -6.79 12.81 6.61
C THR A 60 -6.45 12.66 5.11
N PRO A 61 -7.45 12.77 4.21
CA PRO A 61 -7.15 13.03 2.79
C PRO A 61 -6.56 14.44 2.58
N LEU A 62 -6.91 15.42 3.43
CA LEU A 62 -6.42 16.80 3.28
C LEU A 62 -4.89 16.95 3.45
N PHE A 63 -4.27 16.16 4.34
CA PHE A 63 -2.83 16.27 4.58
C PHE A 63 -2.00 15.71 3.43
N ALA A 64 -2.44 14.60 2.82
CA ALA A 64 -1.82 14.03 1.63
C ALA A 64 -1.93 14.97 0.40
N PHE A 65 -2.96 15.81 0.33
CA PHE A 65 -3.16 16.79 -0.74
C PHE A 65 -2.45 18.14 -0.51
N LEU A 66 -2.35 18.62 0.74
CA LEU A 66 -1.71 19.90 1.07
C LEU A 66 -0.18 19.81 1.16
N TRP A 67 0.37 18.66 1.53
CA TRP A 67 1.82 18.47 1.68
C TRP A 67 2.63 18.67 0.39
N PRO A 68 2.20 18.15 -0.79
CA PRO A 68 2.88 18.41 -2.05
C PRO A 68 2.90 19.89 -2.41
N LEU A 69 1.84 20.64 -2.12
CA LEU A 69 1.75 22.07 -2.42
C LEU A 69 2.71 22.90 -1.55
N LEU A 70 2.88 22.53 -0.28
CA LEU A 70 3.86 23.14 0.62
C LEU A 70 5.31 22.76 0.25
N ALA A 71 5.52 21.54 -0.26
CA ALA A 71 6.81 21.13 -0.78
C ALA A 71 7.17 21.88 -2.08
N ILE A 72 6.19 22.07 -2.98
CA ILE A 72 6.36 22.83 -4.23
C ILE A 72 6.63 24.31 -3.92
N SER A 73 5.92 24.93 -2.99
CA SER A 73 6.18 26.33 -2.62
C SER A 73 7.57 26.52 -2.02
N SER A 74 8.02 25.58 -1.18
CA SER A 74 9.38 25.58 -0.62
C SER A 74 10.44 25.38 -1.71
N PHE A 75 10.17 24.52 -2.70
CA PHE A 75 11.04 24.29 -3.85
C PHE A 75 11.13 25.50 -4.80
N ILE A 76 10.01 26.22 -5.01
CA ILE A 76 9.99 27.45 -5.83
C ILE A 76 10.77 28.59 -5.17
N VAL A 77 10.67 28.76 -3.84
CA VAL A 77 11.50 29.72 -3.10
C VAL A 77 12.99 29.33 -3.19
N PHE A 78 13.28 28.04 -3.26
CA PHE A 78 14.64 27.52 -3.39
C PHE A 78 15.24 27.73 -4.79
N LEU A 79 14.45 27.53 -5.86
CA LEU A 79 14.88 27.74 -7.25
C LEU A 79 15.16 29.21 -7.61
N ASN A 80 14.67 30.16 -6.82
CA ASN A 80 14.89 31.59 -7.03
C ASN A 80 16.16 32.14 -6.35
N GLN A 81 16.96 31.29 -5.71
CA GLN A 81 18.27 31.68 -5.19
C GLN A 81 19.38 31.13 -6.09
N ASP A 82 20.37 31.97 -6.41
CA ASP A 82 21.63 31.54 -7.02
C ASP A 82 22.32 30.58 -6.06
N LEU A 83 22.18 29.28 -6.34
CA LEU A 83 22.71 28.21 -5.49
C LEU A 83 24.03 27.72 -6.06
N ASP A 84 25.12 28.00 -5.35
CA ASP A 84 26.37 27.29 -5.56
C ASP A 84 26.18 25.79 -5.28
N ALA A 85 26.93 24.95 -5.99
CA ALA A 85 26.80 23.49 -5.97
C ALA A 85 26.81 22.85 -4.57
N GLY A 86 27.42 23.50 -3.57
CA GLY A 86 27.40 23.05 -2.18
C GLY A 86 26.01 23.13 -1.51
N ASN A 87 25.18 24.11 -1.86
CA ASN A 87 23.85 24.28 -1.28
C ASN A 87 22.79 23.37 -1.92
N PHE A 88 23.03 22.89 -3.15
CA PHE A 88 22.14 21.94 -3.82
C PHE A 88 22.09 20.58 -3.09
N PHE A 89 23.23 20.08 -2.61
CA PHE A 89 23.30 18.82 -1.86
C PHE A 89 22.59 18.91 -0.50
N ALA A 90 22.73 20.03 0.19
CA ALA A 90 22.02 20.28 1.45
C ALA A 90 20.50 20.33 1.24
N ALA A 91 20.04 20.93 0.14
CA ALA A 91 18.63 20.96 -0.24
C ALA A 91 18.06 19.57 -0.54
N LEU A 92 18.83 18.77 -1.29
CA LEU A 92 18.44 17.41 -1.65
C LEU A 92 18.32 16.52 -0.41
N LEU A 93 19.24 16.68 0.57
CA LEU A 93 19.17 15.99 1.86
C LEU A 93 17.96 16.46 2.67
N MET A 94 17.71 17.78 2.75
CA MET A 94 16.64 18.34 3.58
C MET A 94 15.23 18.09 3.01
N CYS A 95 15.06 18.04 1.69
CA CYS A 95 13.76 17.75 1.06
C CYS A 95 13.57 16.26 0.74
N GLY A 96 14.64 15.53 0.40
CA GLY A 96 14.57 14.12 -0.01
C GLY A 96 14.49 13.14 1.16
N ILE A 97 15.22 13.39 2.26
CA ILE A 97 15.21 12.48 3.41
C ILE A 97 13.82 12.40 4.07
N PRO A 98 13.08 13.50 4.32
CA PRO A 98 11.74 13.40 4.88
C PRO A 98 10.80 12.62 3.97
N TYR A 99 10.91 12.77 2.65
CA TYR A 99 10.09 12.02 1.70
C TYR A 99 10.38 10.52 1.75
N LEU A 100 11.65 10.13 1.81
CA LEU A 100 12.06 8.73 1.95
C LEU A 100 11.67 8.14 3.31
N VAL A 101 11.76 8.92 4.38
CA VAL A 101 11.39 8.50 5.74
C VAL A 101 9.88 8.35 5.88
N THR A 102 9.07 9.27 5.36
CA THR A 102 7.61 9.15 5.36
C THR A 102 7.15 7.98 4.49
N PHE A 103 7.78 7.77 3.33
CA PHE A 103 7.49 6.62 2.48
C PHE A 103 7.86 5.30 3.16
N ALA A 104 9.02 5.24 3.83
CA ALA A 104 9.44 4.06 4.61
C ALA A 104 8.50 3.80 5.81
N ILE A 105 8.09 4.83 6.55
CA ILE A 105 7.18 4.68 7.69
C ILE A 105 5.76 4.29 7.25
N ALA A 106 5.30 4.73 6.06
CA ALA A 106 4.03 4.31 5.49
C ALA A 106 4.07 2.89 4.90
N ALA A 107 5.23 2.42 4.41
CA ALA A 107 5.40 1.10 3.82
C ALA A 107 5.71 -0.03 4.84
N VAL A 108 6.24 0.30 6.02
CA VAL A 108 6.62 -0.68 7.06
C VAL A 108 5.44 -1.35 7.81
N PRO A 109 4.29 -0.71 8.05
CA PRO A 109 3.16 -1.32 8.78
C PRO A 109 2.50 -2.47 8.01
N SER A 110 2.38 -2.36 6.68
CA SER A 110 1.78 -3.39 5.82
C SER A 110 2.65 -4.64 5.75
N ALA A 111 3.97 -4.48 5.58
CA ALA A 111 4.90 -5.61 5.53
C ALA A 111 5.05 -6.34 6.88
N ARG A 112 5.03 -5.61 8.02
CA ARG A 112 5.10 -6.24 9.35
C ARG A 112 3.81 -6.95 9.75
N ARG A 113 2.63 -6.44 9.36
CA ARG A 113 1.34 -7.11 9.63
C ARG A 113 1.08 -8.26 8.68
N ALA A 114 1.41 -8.16 7.40
CA ALA A 114 1.39 -9.30 6.48
C ALA A 114 2.29 -10.43 7.00
N ARG A 115 3.44 -10.12 7.62
CA ARG A 115 4.32 -11.11 8.27
C ARG A 115 3.74 -11.67 9.58
N ALA A 116 3.15 -10.85 10.44
CA ALA A 116 2.54 -11.30 11.70
C ALA A 116 1.23 -12.09 11.49
N PHE A 117 0.45 -11.74 10.48
CA PHE A 117 -0.79 -12.41 10.12
C PHE A 117 -0.53 -13.69 9.30
N ARG A 118 0.52 -13.70 8.47
CA ARG A 118 1.15 -14.93 7.93
C ARG A 118 1.62 -15.86 9.04
N HIS A 119 1.87 -15.37 10.26
CA HIS A 119 2.14 -16.26 11.41
C HIS A 119 0.85 -16.79 12.07
N GLN A 120 -0.21 -15.98 12.12
CA GLN A 120 -1.45 -16.31 12.83
C GLN A 120 -2.40 -17.23 12.02
N LEU A 121 -2.50 -17.06 10.70
CA LEU A 121 -3.19 -17.98 9.78
C LEU A 121 -2.23 -19.00 9.14
N GLY A 122 -0.94 -18.64 9.07
CA GLY A 122 0.18 -19.49 8.61
C GLY A 122 0.15 -20.88 9.16
N ALA A 123 0.15 -20.98 10.50
CA ALA A 123 0.53 -22.18 11.19
C ALA A 123 -0.44 -23.36 11.00
N GLN A 124 -1.74 -23.12 10.77
CA GLN A 124 -2.73 -24.21 10.67
C GLN A 124 -3.24 -24.52 9.25
N TYR A 125 -3.28 -23.53 8.34
CA TYR A 125 -3.92 -23.73 7.01
C TYR A 125 -3.07 -23.25 5.82
N ILE A 126 -2.04 -22.42 6.06
CA ILE A 126 -1.10 -21.93 5.05
C ILE A 126 0.30 -22.58 5.26
N SER A 127 0.38 -23.65 6.06
CA SER A 127 1.61 -24.43 6.31
C SER A 127 1.87 -25.50 5.26
N ARG A 128 1.71 -25.20 3.96
CA ARG A 128 2.15 -26.10 2.88
C ARG A 128 2.73 -25.33 1.70
N PRO A 129 3.70 -25.91 0.96
CA PRO A 129 4.15 -25.40 -0.34
C PRO A 129 3.06 -25.45 -1.44
N ASN A 130 1.79 -25.67 -1.08
CA ASN A 130 0.73 -25.98 -2.03
C ASN A 130 -0.36 -24.91 -2.03
N LEU A 131 -0.46 -24.19 -3.15
CA LEU A 131 -1.54 -23.24 -3.42
C LEU A 131 -2.90 -23.91 -3.65
N VAL A 132 -2.96 -25.24 -3.72
CA VAL A 132 -4.22 -25.98 -3.83
C VAL A 132 -4.66 -26.44 -2.44
N PRO A 133 -5.71 -25.83 -1.85
CA PRO A 133 -6.18 -26.17 -0.51
C PRO A 133 -6.91 -27.52 -0.50
N SER A 134 -6.99 -28.14 0.69
CA SER A 134 -7.87 -29.31 0.91
C SER A 134 -9.34 -28.87 1.00
N ASP A 135 -10.26 -29.79 0.74
CA ASP A 135 -11.70 -29.51 0.80
C ASP A 135 -12.16 -29.03 2.19
N VAL A 136 -11.50 -29.49 3.25
CA VAL A 136 -11.78 -29.09 4.65
C VAL A 136 -11.48 -27.59 4.88
N ALA A 137 -10.52 -27.01 4.15
CA ALA A 137 -10.12 -25.62 4.31
C ALA A 137 -10.99 -24.64 3.50
N LEU A 138 -11.75 -25.10 2.50
CA LEU A 138 -12.51 -24.24 1.59
C LEU A 138 -13.54 -23.34 2.29
N PRO A 139 -14.36 -23.82 3.24
CA PRO A 139 -15.34 -22.95 3.91
C PRO A 139 -14.67 -21.77 4.63
N GLN A 140 -13.55 -22.03 5.29
CA GLN A 140 -12.79 -21.00 6.00
C GLN A 140 -12.14 -20.00 5.04
N LEU A 141 -11.57 -20.45 3.92
CA LEU A 141 -11.02 -19.57 2.90
C LEU A 141 -12.07 -18.63 2.30
N ARG A 142 -13.28 -19.14 2.06
CA ARG A 142 -14.42 -18.34 1.59
C ARG A 142 -14.84 -17.30 2.61
N GLU A 143 -14.86 -17.66 3.90
CA GLU A 143 -15.18 -16.74 4.99
C GLU A 143 -14.11 -15.63 5.13
N ILE A 144 -12.82 -15.98 5.04
CA ILE A 144 -11.72 -15.01 5.08
C ILE A 144 -11.83 -14.05 3.90
N LEU A 145 -12.00 -14.56 2.67
CA LEU A 145 -12.16 -13.71 1.49
C LEU A 145 -13.34 -12.76 1.64
N ALA A 146 -14.49 -13.24 2.13
CA ALA A 146 -15.66 -12.39 2.36
C ALA A 146 -15.39 -11.25 3.36
N LYS A 147 -14.66 -11.53 4.45
CA LYS A 147 -14.26 -10.51 5.43
C LYS A 147 -13.32 -9.46 4.83
N GLU A 148 -12.34 -9.89 4.02
CA GLU A 148 -11.44 -8.96 3.34
C GLU A 148 -12.17 -8.08 2.32
N VAL A 149 -13.11 -8.65 1.57
CA VAL A 149 -13.97 -7.90 0.64
C VAL A 149 -14.79 -6.84 1.36
N GLU A 150 -15.39 -7.19 2.49
CA GLU A 150 -16.16 -6.25 3.29
C GLU A 150 -15.27 -5.16 3.92
N ALA A 151 -14.07 -5.51 4.39
CA ALA A 151 -13.11 -4.54 4.89
C ALA A 151 -12.69 -3.53 3.81
N GLU A 152 -12.40 -4.00 2.59
CA GLU A 152 -12.02 -3.17 1.44
C GLU A 152 -13.14 -2.21 1.03
N ARG A 153 -14.39 -2.67 0.99
CA ARG A 153 -15.56 -1.82 0.70
C ARG A 153 -15.76 -0.71 1.73
N ASN A 154 -15.45 -1.00 2.98
CA ASN A 154 -15.55 -0.05 4.08
C ASN A 154 -14.31 0.88 4.20
N GLY A 155 -13.36 0.81 3.27
CA GLY A 155 -12.12 1.59 3.30
C GLY A 155 -11.13 1.16 4.41
N GLY A 156 -11.42 0.04 5.08
CA GLY A 156 -10.58 -0.58 6.10
C GLY A 156 -9.67 -1.68 5.57
N GLY A 157 -9.67 -1.92 4.26
CA GLY A 157 -8.80 -2.87 3.58
C GLY A 157 -7.33 -2.51 3.79
N GLN A 158 -6.60 -3.35 4.52
CA GLN A 158 -5.20 -3.11 4.86
C GLN A 158 -4.25 -4.08 4.14
N ASP A 159 -4.78 -5.22 3.65
CA ASP A 159 -3.96 -6.29 3.10
C ASP A 159 -4.57 -6.94 1.86
N ALA A 160 -4.33 -6.32 0.71
CA ALA A 160 -4.70 -6.89 -0.58
C ALA A 160 -3.98 -8.23 -0.89
N ASP A 161 -2.88 -8.60 -0.19
CA ASP A 161 -2.23 -9.91 -0.40
C ASP A 161 -3.05 -11.07 0.17
N LEU A 162 -3.82 -10.85 1.24
CA LEU A 162 -4.66 -11.92 1.80
C LEU A 162 -5.83 -12.27 0.88
N ALA A 163 -6.55 -11.26 0.39
CA ALA A 163 -7.61 -11.46 -0.60
C ALA A 163 -7.06 -12.12 -1.89
N LEU A 164 -5.85 -11.72 -2.32
CA LEU A 164 -5.16 -12.36 -3.44
C LEU A 164 -4.85 -13.83 -3.14
N LEU A 165 -4.27 -14.14 -1.99
CA LEU A 165 -3.93 -15.52 -1.61
C LEU A 165 -5.17 -16.41 -1.57
N CYS A 166 -6.25 -15.97 -0.92
CA CYS A 166 -7.50 -16.73 -0.88
C CYS A 166 -8.07 -16.92 -2.30
N SER A 167 -8.05 -15.88 -3.14
CA SER A 167 -8.52 -15.98 -4.53
C SER A 167 -7.70 -16.97 -5.35
N VAL A 168 -6.37 -16.98 -5.19
CA VAL A 168 -5.47 -17.94 -5.86
C VAL A 168 -5.73 -19.37 -5.38
N GLN A 169 -5.99 -19.57 -4.09
CA GLN A 169 -6.29 -20.89 -3.55
C GLN A 169 -7.64 -21.43 -4.04
N LEU A 170 -8.67 -20.59 -4.10
CA LEU A 170 -9.97 -20.95 -4.67
C LEU A 170 -9.87 -21.21 -6.18
N PHE A 171 -9.13 -20.37 -6.91
CA PHE A 171 -8.79 -20.58 -8.32
C PHE A 171 -8.12 -21.95 -8.54
N GLY A 172 -7.13 -22.28 -7.72
CA GLY A 172 -6.40 -23.54 -7.82
C GLY A 172 -7.24 -24.78 -7.53
N ARG A 173 -8.35 -24.64 -6.78
CA ARG A 173 -9.32 -25.72 -6.59
C ARG A 173 -10.22 -25.91 -7.81
N GLY A 174 -10.45 -24.85 -8.58
CA GLY A 174 -11.17 -24.89 -9.85
C GLY A 174 -12.67 -25.14 -9.73
N LEU A 175 -13.30 -24.78 -8.61
CA LEU A 175 -14.75 -24.95 -8.44
C LEU A 175 -15.51 -23.74 -9.01
N LEU A 176 -16.51 -24.01 -9.85
CA LEU A 176 -17.33 -22.97 -10.49
C LEU A 176 -18.09 -22.11 -9.46
N GLU A 177 -18.45 -22.68 -8.31
CA GLU A 177 -19.11 -21.96 -7.21
C GLU A 177 -18.27 -20.82 -6.62
N ASP A 178 -16.95 -20.82 -6.83
CA ASP A 178 -16.06 -19.77 -6.32
C ASP A 178 -15.87 -18.61 -7.32
N VAL A 179 -16.31 -18.74 -8.57
CA VAL A 179 -16.12 -17.71 -9.61
C VAL A 179 -16.69 -16.36 -9.19
N LEU A 180 -17.95 -16.34 -8.72
CA LEU A 180 -18.60 -15.10 -8.30
C LEU A 180 -18.01 -14.54 -7.00
N ARG A 181 -17.41 -15.39 -6.14
CA ARG A 181 -16.72 -14.94 -4.93
C ARG A 181 -15.43 -14.20 -5.28
N ILE A 182 -14.65 -14.75 -6.21
CA ILE A 182 -13.43 -14.11 -6.72
C ILE A 182 -13.79 -12.83 -7.48
N TRP A 183 -14.89 -12.83 -8.24
CA TRP A 183 -15.39 -11.62 -8.90
C TRP A 183 -15.78 -10.52 -7.91
N ALA A 184 -16.56 -10.85 -6.88
CA ALA A 184 -16.93 -9.91 -5.82
C ALA A 184 -15.69 -9.28 -5.16
N ALA A 185 -14.62 -10.06 -4.99
CA ALA A 185 -13.35 -9.54 -4.48
C ALA A 185 -12.65 -8.60 -5.48
N LYS A 186 -12.63 -8.96 -6.77
CA LYS A 186 -12.05 -8.12 -7.83
C LYS A 186 -12.75 -6.76 -7.94
N THR A 187 -14.06 -6.71 -7.74
CA THR A 187 -14.86 -5.48 -7.88
C THR A 187 -15.02 -4.70 -6.57
N ALA A 188 -14.58 -5.24 -5.44
CA ALA A 188 -14.73 -4.62 -4.12
C ALA A 188 -14.03 -3.26 -4.00
N SER A 189 -12.84 -3.11 -4.59
CA SER A 189 -12.07 -1.87 -4.58
C SER A 189 -11.17 -1.75 -5.81
N PRO A 190 -10.77 -0.52 -6.22
CA PRO A 190 -9.80 -0.35 -7.30
C PRO A 190 -8.43 -0.99 -7.02
N ALA A 191 -8.05 -1.12 -5.74
CA ALA A 191 -6.80 -1.76 -5.34
C ALA A 191 -6.85 -3.26 -5.62
N LEU A 192 -7.90 -3.95 -5.15
CA LEU A 192 -8.12 -5.36 -5.46
C LEU A 192 -8.34 -5.60 -6.95
N GLY A 193 -9.07 -4.72 -7.63
CA GLY A 193 -9.34 -4.85 -9.06
C GLY A 193 -8.08 -4.87 -9.94
N ARG A 194 -7.05 -4.12 -9.54
CA ARG A 194 -5.71 -4.14 -10.20
C ARG A 194 -4.88 -5.35 -9.83
N LYS A 195 -5.06 -5.89 -8.61
CA LYS A 195 -4.23 -6.97 -8.08
C LYS A 195 -4.73 -8.36 -8.46
N LEU A 196 -6.04 -8.52 -8.51
CA LEU A 196 -6.71 -9.76 -8.91
C LEU A 196 -6.81 -9.82 -10.43
N ASP A 197 -6.02 -10.70 -11.03
CA ASP A 197 -6.04 -10.97 -12.46
C ASP A 197 -7.41 -11.56 -12.89
N ALA A 198 -7.91 -11.19 -14.08
CA ALA A 198 -9.16 -11.74 -14.62
C ALA A 198 -9.08 -13.27 -14.81
N ARG A 199 -7.88 -13.81 -15.05
CA ARG A 199 -7.61 -15.24 -15.18
C ARG A 199 -7.92 -16.05 -13.91
N LEU A 200 -7.94 -15.40 -12.74
CA LEU A 200 -8.32 -16.05 -11.47
C LEU A 200 -9.78 -16.51 -11.44
N LEU A 201 -10.63 -16.01 -12.33
CA LEU A 201 -12.02 -16.49 -12.48
C LEU A 201 -12.09 -17.85 -13.20
N CYS A 202 -11.02 -18.25 -13.89
CA CYS A 202 -11.01 -19.36 -14.84
C CYS A 202 -10.38 -20.63 -14.27
N GLY A 203 -10.55 -20.90 -12.97
CA GLY A 203 -9.98 -22.08 -12.31
C GLY A 203 -10.42 -23.40 -12.93
N ALA A 204 -11.69 -23.48 -13.35
CA ALA A 204 -12.27 -24.61 -14.09
C ALA A 204 -11.96 -24.58 -15.60
N GLY A 205 -11.14 -23.63 -16.06
CA GLY A 205 -10.94 -23.31 -17.47
C GLY A 205 -11.93 -22.26 -17.99
N LEU A 206 -11.49 -21.48 -18.99
CA LEU A 206 -12.27 -20.37 -19.55
C LEU A 206 -13.64 -20.80 -20.13
N PRO A 207 -13.74 -21.87 -20.95
CA PRO A 207 -15.03 -22.28 -21.52
C PRO A 207 -16.06 -22.68 -20.46
N ALA A 208 -15.63 -23.45 -19.45
CA ALA A 208 -16.51 -23.90 -18.36
C ALA A 208 -16.97 -22.72 -17.49
N THR A 209 -16.07 -21.79 -17.17
CA THR A 209 -16.41 -20.56 -16.43
C THR A 209 -17.41 -19.69 -17.19
N LYS A 210 -17.23 -19.48 -18.51
CA LYS A 210 -18.18 -18.70 -19.32
C LYS A 210 -19.56 -19.35 -19.37
N ALA A 211 -19.61 -20.67 -19.59
CA ALA A 211 -20.87 -21.42 -19.60
C ALA A 211 -21.60 -21.34 -18.25
N PHE A 212 -20.86 -21.46 -17.14
CA PHE A 212 -21.41 -21.28 -15.80
C PHE A 212 -21.99 -19.88 -15.61
N LEU A 213 -21.24 -18.83 -15.92
CA LEU A 213 -21.70 -17.45 -15.75
C LEU A 213 -22.92 -17.12 -16.62
N ALA A 214 -22.97 -17.65 -17.85
CA ALA A 214 -24.12 -17.48 -18.75
C ALA A 214 -25.39 -18.15 -18.22
N ALA A 215 -25.25 -19.24 -17.44
CA ALA A 215 -26.37 -19.95 -16.83
C ALA A 215 -26.85 -19.34 -15.50
N GLN A 216 -26.06 -18.45 -14.88
CA GLN A 216 -26.43 -17.83 -13.60
C GLN A 216 -27.29 -16.60 -13.80
N PRO A 217 -28.42 -16.46 -13.08
CA PRO A 217 -29.19 -15.23 -13.09
C PRO A 217 -28.46 -14.14 -12.29
N GLY A 218 -28.56 -12.89 -12.75
CA GLY A 218 -28.12 -11.72 -11.99
C GLY A 218 -27.15 -10.81 -12.73
N ALA A 219 -27.17 -9.53 -12.37
CA ALA A 219 -26.33 -8.51 -12.99
C ALA A 219 -24.83 -8.78 -12.78
N GLU A 220 -24.46 -9.34 -11.62
CA GLU A 220 -23.07 -9.64 -11.27
C GLU A 220 -22.47 -10.72 -12.18
N ALA A 221 -23.20 -11.82 -12.42
CA ALA A 221 -22.75 -12.88 -13.33
C ALA A 221 -22.61 -12.39 -14.77
N ALA A 222 -23.58 -11.58 -15.24
CA ALA A 222 -23.52 -10.96 -16.55
C ALA A 222 -22.34 -9.99 -16.69
N GLU A 223 -22.00 -9.24 -15.65
CA GLU A 223 -20.84 -8.34 -15.65
C GLU A 223 -19.52 -9.11 -15.69
N ALA A 224 -19.38 -10.16 -14.87
CA ALA A 224 -18.22 -11.04 -14.88
C ALA A 224 -18.03 -11.70 -16.26
N LEU A 225 -19.12 -12.17 -16.88
CA LEU A 225 -19.08 -12.76 -18.23
C LEU A 225 -18.60 -11.77 -19.28
N ARG A 226 -19.21 -10.57 -19.33
CA ARG A 226 -18.78 -9.50 -20.26
C ARG A 226 -17.31 -9.14 -20.05
N HIS A 227 -16.85 -9.09 -18.80
CA HIS A 227 -15.44 -8.81 -18.51
C HIS A 227 -14.51 -9.87 -19.08
N LEU A 228 -14.86 -11.16 -18.96
CA LEU A 228 -14.07 -12.25 -19.53
C LEU A 228 -14.07 -12.22 -21.06
N GLU A 229 -15.22 -11.97 -21.68
CA GLU A 229 -15.34 -11.86 -23.14
C GLU A 229 -14.47 -10.74 -23.71
N GLN A 230 -14.52 -9.54 -23.11
CA GLN A 230 -13.67 -8.42 -23.52
C GLN A 230 -12.17 -8.74 -23.39
N ARG A 231 -11.79 -9.48 -22.35
CA ARG A 231 -10.39 -9.89 -22.13
C ARG A 231 -9.95 -10.97 -23.12
N GLU A 232 -10.84 -11.92 -23.43
CA GLU A 232 -10.63 -12.94 -24.45
C GLU A 232 -10.43 -12.32 -25.84
N GLU A 233 -11.29 -11.39 -26.22
CA GLU A 233 -11.17 -10.62 -27.48
C GLU A 233 -9.85 -9.84 -27.56
N ALA A 234 -9.36 -9.32 -26.43
CA ALA A 234 -8.07 -8.66 -26.32
C ALA A 234 -6.85 -9.62 -26.32
N GLY A 235 -7.06 -10.92 -26.51
CA GLY A 235 -5.99 -11.94 -26.55
C GLY A 235 -5.42 -12.34 -25.19
N TYR A 236 -6.05 -11.93 -24.09
CA TYR A 236 -5.51 -12.11 -22.73
C TYR A 236 -5.43 -13.58 -22.28
N PHE A 237 -6.13 -14.48 -22.98
CA PHE A 237 -6.20 -15.91 -22.69
C PHE A 237 -5.46 -16.80 -23.72
N ALA A 238 -4.74 -16.24 -24.69
CA ALA A 238 -4.14 -16.99 -25.80
C ALA A 238 -3.23 -18.15 -25.35
N GLU A 239 -2.47 -17.96 -24.26
CA GLU A 239 -1.56 -18.96 -23.69
C GLU A 239 -1.96 -19.36 -22.26
N PHE A 240 -3.23 -19.12 -21.90
CA PHE A 240 -3.69 -19.38 -20.54
C PHE A 240 -3.77 -20.89 -20.25
N SER A 241 -3.07 -21.32 -19.21
CA SER A 241 -3.34 -22.58 -18.53
C SER A 241 -3.44 -22.36 -17.02
N THR A 242 -4.35 -23.08 -16.38
CA THR A 242 -4.53 -23.00 -14.92
C THR A 242 -3.24 -23.33 -14.19
N GLN A 243 -2.53 -24.38 -14.63
CA GLN A 243 -1.30 -24.82 -13.98
C GLN A 243 -0.16 -23.80 -14.10
N ALA A 244 0.12 -23.28 -15.31
CA ALA A 244 1.19 -22.29 -15.48
C ALA A 244 0.89 -21.00 -14.71
N HIS A 245 -0.39 -20.62 -14.62
CA HIS A 245 -0.80 -19.47 -13.82
C HIS A 245 -0.60 -19.72 -12.31
N LEU A 246 -0.94 -20.91 -11.80
CA LEU A 246 -0.62 -21.31 -10.43
C LEU A 246 0.89 -21.33 -10.16
N ASP A 247 1.70 -21.82 -11.09
CA ASP A 247 3.16 -21.82 -10.97
C ASP A 247 3.71 -20.40 -10.83
N SER A 248 3.21 -19.45 -11.62
CA SER A 248 3.59 -18.04 -11.47
C SER A 248 3.26 -17.48 -10.07
N TYR A 249 2.16 -17.90 -9.46
CA TYR A 249 1.80 -17.53 -8.10
C TYR A 249 2.64 -18.27 -7.04
N ARG A 250 3.08 -19.51 -7.30
CA ARG A 250 4.04 -20.18 -6.41
C ARG A 250 5.33 -19.37 -6.34
N THR A 251 5.83 -18.89 -7.47
CA THR A 251 6.99 -17.99 -7.50
C THR A 251 6.71 -16.68 -6.76
N TYR A 252 5.56 -16.03 -7.02
CA TYR A 252 5.16 -14.77 -6.37
C TYR A 252 5.12 -14.90 -4.83
N PHE A 253 4.58 -16.01 -4.31
CA PHE A 253 4.48 -16.26 -2.88
C PHE A 253 5.74 -16.91 -2.26
N GLY A 254 6.76 -17.22 -3.07
CA GLY A 254 7.98 -17.88 -2.61
C GLY A 254 7.78 -19.34 -2.17
N LEU A 255 6.88 -20.06 -2.85
CA LEU A 255 6.51 -21.45 -2.58
C LEU A 255 7.21 -22.46 -3.51
N GLU A 256 8.26 -22.03 -4.22
CA GLU A 256 9.06 -22.92 -5.06
C GLU A 256 9.52 -24.16 -4.27
N PRO A 257 9.46 -25.36 -4.86
CA PRO A 257 10.03 -26.54 -4.21
C PRO A 257 11.51 -26.26 -3.94
N ALA A 258 11.96 -26.51 -2.71
CA ALA A 258 13.38 -26.57 -2.42
C ALA A 258 14.00 -27.51 -3.46
N GLN A 259 14.95 -27.00 -4.25
CA GLN A 259 15.70 -27.83 -5.19
C GLN A 259 16.21 -29.03 -4.40
N THR A 260 15.63 -30.21 -4.66
CA THR A 260 16.13 -31.47 -4.10
C THR A 260 17.51 -31.67 -4.73
N ALA A 261 18.53 -31.29 -3.96
CA ALA A 261 19.93 -31.57 -4.22
C ALA A 261 20.24 -33.05 -3.94
#